data_AF-A0AA40I8V9-F1
#
_entry.id   AF-A0AA40I8V9-F1
#
_cell.length_a   1.000
_cell.length_b   1.000
_cell.length_c   1.000
_cell.angle_alpha   90.00
_cell.angle_beta   90.00
_cell.angle_gamma   90.00
#
_symmetry.space_group_name_H-M   'P 1'
#
loop_
_entity.id
_entity.type
_entity.pdbx_description
1 polymer ?
#
loop_
_entity_poly.entity_id
_entity_poly.type
_entity_poly.pdbx_seq_one_letter_code
_entity_poly.pdbx_strand_id
1 'polypeptide(L)'
;MSLDKAPLRQLLDATIGAYINTTHSRLTHISPRHYSEFIEFLSKARETFLMAHDGHIQFTQFIDNLKQIYKGKKKLMMLVRERFG
;
A
#
# COMPACT_ATOMS: atom_id res chain seq x y z
N MET A 1 6.27 -21.90 -5.78
CA MET A 1 5.24 -22.13 -4.75
C MET A 1 3.95 -21.52 -5.25
N SER A 2 2.95 -22.33 -5.60
CA SER A 2 1.65 -21.85 -6.07
C SER A 2 0.81 -21.40 -4.88
N LEU A 3 0.52 -20.10 -4.81
CA LEU A 3 -0.37 -19.48 -3.82
C LEU A 3 -1.86 -19.79 -4.10
N ASP A 4 -2.16 -20.56 -5.14
CA ASP A 4 -3.51 -21.01 -5.52
C ASP A 4 -4.19 -21.97 -4.54
N LYS A 5 -3.53 -22.35 -3.44
CA LYS A 5 -4.17 -23.13 -2.38
C LYS A 5 -5.11 -22.22 -1.60
N ALA A 6 -6.40 -22.57 -1.57
CA ALA A 6 -7.49 -21.78 -0.95
C ALA A 6 -7.15 -21.07 0.38
N PRO A 7 -6.57 -21.72 1.42
CA PRO A 7 -6.24 -21.02 2.67
C PRO A 7 -5.10 -20.01 2.54
N LEU A 8 -4.12 -20.25 1.68
CA LEU A 8 -3.00 -19.32 1.47
C LEU A 8 -3.43 -18.08 0.70
N ARG A 9 -4.32 -18.26 -0.29
CA ARG A 9 -4.94 -17.14 -1.00
C ARG A 9 -5.77 -16.26 -0.06
N GLN A 10 -6.62 -16.86 0.78
CA GLN A 10 -7.41 -16.11 1.76
C GLN A 10 -6.54 -15.35 2.76
N LEU A 11 -5.44 -15.95 3.22
CA LEU A 11 -4.49 -15.28 4.10
C LEU A 11 -3.81 -14.10 3.40
N LEU A 12 -3.45 -14.25 2.13
CA LEU A 12 -2.85 -13.20 1.34
C LEU A 12 -3.82 -12.03 1.12
N ASP A 13 -5.07 -12.32 0.73
CA ASP A 13 -6.11 -11.31 0.55
C ASP A 13 -6.39 -10.56 1.86
N ALA A 14 -6.46 -11.27 2.99
CA ALA A 14 -6.60 -10.66 4.31
C ALA A 14 -5.40 -9.77 4.69
N THR A 15 -4.18 -10.20 4.34
CA THR A 15 -2.95 -9.43 4.58
C THR A 15 -2.93 -8.16 3.74
N ILE A 16 -3.32 -8.24 2.47
CA ILE A 16 -3.49 -7.08 1.59
C ILE A 16 -4.50 -6.09 2.18
N GLY A 17 -5.67 -6.58 2.61
CA GLY A 17 -6.68 -5.76 3.28
C GLY A 17 -6.14 -5.07 4.55
N ALA A 18 -5.33 -5.77 5.33
CA ALA A 18 -4.69 -5.20 6.52
C ALA A 18 -3.71 -4.07 6.18
N TYR A 19 -2.92 -4.21 5.11
CA TYR A 19 -2.05 -3.14 4.62
C TYR A 19 -2.84 -1.90 4.21
N ILE A 20 -3.94 -2.07 3.47
CA ILE A 20 -4.82 -0.97 3.04
C ILE A 20 -5.40 -0.24 4.27
N ASN A 21 -6.02 -0.98 5.19
CA ASN A 21 -6.62 -0.41 6.40
C ASN A 21 -5.59 0.32 7.26
N THR A 22 -4.41 -0.27 7.45
CA THR A 22 -3.32 0.33 8.22
C THR A 22 -2.79 1.60 7.54
N THR A 23 -2.73 1.62 6.21
CA THR A 23 -2.33 2.81 5.45
C THR A 23 -3.26 3.99 5.76
N HIS A 24 -4.57 3.77 5.66
CA HIS A 24 -5.57 4.79 5.96
C HIS A 24 -5.45 5.30 7.40
N SER A 25 -5.36 4.40 8.38
CA SER A 25 -5.20 4.75 9.80
C SER A 25 -3.94 5.57 10.06
N ARG A 26 -2.79 5.18 9.49
CA ARG A 26 -1.54 5.93 9.62
C ARG A 26 -1.66 7.32 9.01
N LEU A 27 -2.28 7.45 7.83
CA LEU A 27 -2.39 8.72 7.13
C LEU A 27 -3.29 9.75 7.80
N THR A 28 -4.28 9.34 8.60
CA THR A 28 -5.15 10.29 9.31
C THR A 28 -4.35 11.23 10.21
N HIS A 29 -3.33 10.73 10.91
CA HIS A 29 -2.54 11.49 11.88
C HIS A 29 -1.03 11.53 11.60
N ILE A 30 -0.60 11.23 10.36
CA ILE A 30 0.81 11.22 10.01
C ILE A 30 1.45 12.61 10.09
N SER A 31 2.64 12.69 10.68
CA SER A 31 3.49 13.89 10.71
C SER A 31 4.74 13.72 9.84
N PRO A 32 5.40 14.82 9.42
CA PRO A 32 6.51 14.76 8.46
C PRO A 32 7.67 13.83 8.85
N ARG A 33 7.95 13.70 10.15
CA ARG A 33 9.01 12.81 10.67
C ARG A 33 8.77 11.33 10.36
N HIS A 34 7.52 10.92 10.12
CA HIS A 34 7.17 9.52 9.84
C HIS A 34 7.09 9.21 8.32
N TYR A 35 7.39 10.18 7.44
CA TYR A 35 7.21 9.97 6.00
C TYR A 35 8.12 8.87 5.44
N SER A 36 9.39 8.82 5.86
CA SER A 36 10.32 7.77 5.41
C SER A 36 9.82 6.38 5.79
N GLU A 37 9.45 6.20 7.07
CA GLU A 37 8.91 4.94 7.57
C GLU A 37 7.61 4.55 6.83
N PHE A 38 6.75 5.52 6.52
CA PHE A 38 5.52 5.26 5.77
C PHE A 38 5.80 4.83 4.32
N ILE A 39 6.79 5.40 3.66
CA ILE A 39 7.21 4.99 2.31
C ILE A 39 7.80 3.57 2.33
N GLU A 40 8.61 3.23 3.34
CA GLU A 40 9.12 1.88 3.54
C GLU A 40 7.99 0.88 3.80
N PHE A 41 7.00 1.26 4.60
CA PHE A 41 5.81 0.46 4.84
C PHE A 41 5.04 0.18 3.54
N LEU A 42 4.82 1.19 2.68
CA LEU A 42 4.21 0.99 1.36
C LEU A 42 5.07 0.12 0.44
N SER A 43 6.39 0.18 0.56
CA SER A 43 7.31 -0.67 -0.21
C SER A 43 7.14 -2.15 0.16
N LYS A 44 7.01 -2.46 1.47
CA LYS A 44 6.69 -3.81 1.95
C LYS A 44 5.29 -4.28 1.56
N ALA A 45 4.32 -3.35 1.57
CA ALA A 45 2.98 -3.64 1.06
C ALA A 45 3.06 -4.06 -0.41
N ARG A 46 3.80 -3.34 -1.25
CA ARG A 46 3.98 -3.68 -2.67
C ARG A 46 4.48 -5.12 -2.87
N GLU A 47 5.49 -5.54 -2.11
CA GLU A 47 6.01 -6.92 -2.18
C GLU A 47 4.91 -7.95 -1.89
N THR A 48 4.04 -7.67 -0.91
CA THR A 48 2.90 -8.53 -0.58
C THR A 48 1.86 -8.55 -1.70
N PHE A 49 1.53 -7.39 -2.26
CA PHE A 49 0.61 -7.31 -3.40
C PHE A 49 1.15 -8.12 -4.59
N LEU A 50 2.45 -8.04 -4.91
CA LEU A 50 3.04 -8.78 -6.03
C LEU A 50 2.95 -10.32 -5.89
N MET A 51 2.66 -10.84 -4.70
CA MET A 51 2.40 -12.26 -4.50
C MET A 51 1.00 -12.68 -4.96
N ALA A 52 0.05 -11.75 -5.07
CA ALA A 52 -1.34 -12.03 -5.45
C ALA A 52 -1.52 -12.01 -6.97
N HIS A 53 -2.52 -12.75 -7.45
CA HIS A 53 -2.96 -12.66 -8.83
C HIS A 53 -3.42 -11.22 -9.14
N ASP A 54 -2.93 -10.66 -10.24
CA ASP A 54 -3.14 -9.24 -10.62
C ASP A 54 -2.73 -8.22 -9.56
N GLY A 55 -1.91 -8.61 -8.58
CA GLY A 55 -1.59 -7.75 -7.45
C GLY A 55 -0.83 -6.48 -7.82
N HIS A 56 -0.11 -6.48 -8.96
CA HIS A 56 0.48 -5.27 -9.52
C HIS A 56 -0.59 -4.23 -9.92
N ILE A 57 -1.68 -4.65 -10.55
CA ILE A 57 -2.82 -3.79 -10.92
C ILE A 57 -3.50 -3.27 -9.65
N GLN A 58 -3.76 -4.17 -8.69
CA GLN A 58 -4.37 -3.81 -7.41
C GLN A 58 -3.53 -2.77 -6.65
N PHE A 59 -2.19 -2.93 -6.64
CA PHE A 59 -1.30 -1.98 -5.98
C PHE A 59 -1.30 -0.61 -6.66
N THR A 60 -1.26 -0.57 -8.00
CA THR A 60 -1.35 0.69 -8.75
C THR A 60 -2.65 1.43 -8.45
N GLN A 61 -3.79 0.72 -8.50
CA GLN A 61 -5.10 1.29 -8.16
C GLN A 61 -5.14 1.80 -6.70
N PHE A 62 -4.55 1.05 -5.78
CA PHE A 62 -4.44 1.44 -4.37
C PHE A 62 -3.62 2.75 -4.21
N ILE A 63 -2.46 2.86 -4.85
CA ILE A 63 -1.63 4.07 -4.82
C ILE A 63 -2.34 5.26 -5.48
N ASP A 64 -3.06 5.05 -6.58
CA ASP A 64 -3.83 6.11 -7.23
C ASP A 64 -4.95 6.62 -6.32
N ASN A 65 -5.71 5.72 -5.69
CA ASN A 65 -6.72 6.09 -4.71
C ASN A 65 -6.12 6.84 -3.51
N LEU A 66 -4.97 6.37 -3.02
CA LEU A 66 -4.22 7.02 -1.94
C LEU A 66 -3.87 8.47 -2.29
N LYS A 67 -3.33 8.69 -3.50
CA LYS A 67 -2.97 10.02 -4.00
C LYS A 67 -4.17 10.94 -4.12
N GLN A 68 -5.35 10.41 -4.46
CA GLN A 68 -6.59 11.19 -4.57
C GLN A 68 -7.15 11.59 -3.21
N ILE A 69 -7.32 10.62 -2.30
CA ILE A 69 -7.90 10.86 -0.96
C ILE A 69 -7.02 11.79 -0.14
N TYR A 70 -5.70 11.60 -0.19
CA TYR A 70 -4.74 12.32 0.65
C TYR A 70 -3.96 13.41 -0.11
N LYS A 71 -4.51 13.92 -1.22
CA LYS A 71 -3.89 14.97 -2.06
C LYS A 71 -3.48 16.24 -1.30
N GLY A 72 -4.13 16.54 -0.17
CA GLY A 72 -3.78 17.67 0.70
C GLY A 72 -2.41 17.54 1.37
N LYS A 73 -1.87 16.33 1.52
CA LYS A 73 -0.54 16.09 2.12
C LYS A 73 0.57 16.18 1.06
N LYS A 74 0.75 17.37 0.47
CA LYS A 74 1.59 17.61 -0.72
C LYS A 74 2.98 16.97 -0.66
N LYS A 75 3.74 17.21 0.42
CA LYS A 75 5.10 16.67 0.59
C LYS A 75 5.11 15.14 0.63
N LEU A 76 4.16 14.53 1.33
CA LEU A 76 4.05 13.07 1.35
C LEU A 76 3.66 12.51 -0.02
N MET A 77 2.70 13.14 -0.70
CA MET A 77 2.26 12.69 -2.03
C MET A 77 3.35 12.87 -3.10
N MET A 78 4.26 13.84 -2.93
CA MET A 78 5.47 13.95 -3.75
C MET A 78 6.34 12.71 -3.57
N LEU A 79 6.68 12.34 -2.33
CA LEU A 79 7.49 11.14 -2.03
C LEU A 79 6.83 9.85 -2.55
N VAL A 80 5.50 9.73 -2.41
CA VAL A 80 4.75 8.58 -2.93
C VAL A 80 4.86 8.49 -4.46
N ARG A 81 4.76 9.63 -5.17
CA ARG A 81 4.93 9.67 -6.63
C ARG A 81 6.36 9.34 -7.06
N GLU A 82 7.36 9.85 -6.36
CA GLU A 82 8.77 9.56 -6.68
C GLU A 82 9.11 8.08 -6.52
N ARG A 83 8.42 7.37 -5.61
CA ARG A 83 8.71 5.97 -5.30
C ARG A 83 7.83 4.97 -6.03
N PHE A 84 6.58 5.33 -6.36
CA PHE A 84 5.58 4.41 -6.90
C PHE A 84 4.79 4.97 -8.09
N GLY A 85 5.11 6.18 -8.56
CA GLY A 85 4.46 6.83 -9.70
C GLY A 85 5.12 6.49 -11.03
#